data_AF-Q1XIH4-F1
#
_entry.id   AF-Q1XIH4-F1
#
_cell.length_a   1.000
_cell.length_b   1.000
_cell.length_c   1.000
_cell.angle_alpha   90.00
_cell.angle_beta   90.00
_cell.angle_gamma   90.00
#
_symmetry.space_group_name_H-M   'P 1'
#
loop_
_entity.id
_entity.type
_entity.pdbx_description
1 polymer ?
#
loop_
_entity_poly.entity_id
_entity_poly.type
_entity_poly.pdbx_seq_one_letter_code
_entity_poly.pdbx_strand_id
1 'polypeptide(L)'
;SEPIEGLNPNEDEHRTYLDVEPITGFTLQFAKRLQVNILVKPARKIEALKNLKRPYIVPILWLNETGTIGDEKAEMFRNQVTGKIKLLGLVEMVLLGVGVVMFVAFMISYCACRS
;
A
#
# COMPACT_ATOMS: atom_id res chain seq x y z
N SER A 1 -10.21 5.60 28.14
CA SER A 1 -10.31 6.93 27.51
C SER A 1 -11.75 7.37 27.68
N GLU A 2 -12.01 8.50 28.32
CA GLU A 2 -13.38 9.04 28.32
C GLU A 2 -13.74 9.53 26.92
N PRO A 3 -14.96 9.27 26.42
CA PRO A 3 -15.40 9.78 25.13
C PRO A 3 -15.42 11.30 25.15
N ILE A 4 -14.81 11.93 24.15
CA ILE A 4 -15.02 13.36 23.90
C ILE A 4 -16.36 13.47 23.17
N GLU A 5 -17.30 14.21 23.76
CA GLU A 5 -18.60 14.47 23.16
C GLU A 5 -18.42 15.13 21.79
N GLY A 6 -19.15 14.63 20.78
CA GLY A 6 -19.08 15.11 19.39
C GLY A 6 -18.13 14.34 18.47
N LEU A 7 -17.33 13.39 18.97
CA LEU A 7 -16.56 12.47 18.11
C LEU A 7 -17.39 11.25 17.71
N ASN A 8 -17.41 10.93 16.40
CA ASN A 8 -18.04 9.74 15.85
C ASN A 8 -17.04 8.96 14.97
N PRO A 9 -16.10 8.20 15.58
CA PRO A 9 -15.08 7.48 14.81
C PRO A 9 -15.70 6.36 13.97
N ASN A 10 -15.48 6.46 12.66
CA ASN A 10 -15.86 5.46 11.66
C ASN A 10 -14.61 4.96 10.91
N GLU A 11 -14.42 3.64 10.81
CA GLU A 11 -13.22 3.06 10.21
C GLU A 11 -13.10 3.38 8.71
N ASP A 12 -14.18 3.28 7.94
CA ASP A 12 -14.18 3.55 6.50
C ASP A 12 -13.82 5.01 6.20
N GLU A 13 -14.35 5.93 7.02
CA GLU A 13 -14.12 7.37 6.87
C GLU A 13 -12.77 7.84 7.43
N HIS A 14 -12.23 7.20 8.47
CA HIS A 14 -11.06 7.73 9.21
C HIS A 14 -9.79 6.88 9.11
N ARG A 15 -9.83 5.68 8.51
CA ARG A 15 -8.62 4.88 8.30
C ARG A 15 -7.65 5.56 7.34
N THR A 16 -6.36 5.40 7.59
CA THR A 16 -5.31 5.72 6.61
C THR A 16 -4.97 4.45 5.83
N TYR A 17 -4.85 4.53 4.51
CA TYR A 17 -4.45 3.40 3.68
C TYR A 17 -3.54 3.83 2.52
N LEU A 18 -2.76 2.86 2.04
CA LEU A 18 -1.83 2.97 0.92
C LEU A 18 -2.00 1.71 0.07
N ASP A 19 -2.45 1.87 -1.16
CA ASP A 19 -2.53 0.78 -2.14
C ASP A 19 -1.22 0.75 -2.92
N VAL A 20 -0.35 -0.16 -2.51
CA VAL A 20 1.03 -0.27 -3.02
C VAL A 20 1.12 -1.42 -4.02
N GLU A 21 1.66 -1.13 -5.20
CA GLU A 21 1.97 -2.16 -6.18
C GLU A 21 3.16 -3.01 -5.70
N PRO A 22 3.02 -4.34 -5.62
CA PRO A 22 3.96 -5.19 -4.88
C PRO A 22 5.35 -5.32 -5.51
N ILE A 23 5.50 -5.11 -6.82
CA ILE A 23 6.77 -5.33 -7.52
C ILE A 23 7.65 -4.08 -7.48
N THR A 24 7.07 -2.93 -7.78
CA THR A 24 7.76 -1.63 -7.87
C THR A 24 7.75 -0.87 -6.54
N GLY A 25 6.80 -1.18 -5.66
CA GLY A 25 6.59 -0.44 -4.41
C GLY A 25 5.89 0.92 -4.61
N PHE A 26 5.40 1.22 -5.81
CA PHE A 26 4.70 2.48 -6.06
C PHE A 26 3.31 2.49 -5.42
N THR A 27 2.97 3.61 -4.79
CA THR A 27 1.62 3.86 -4.29
C THR A 27 0.74 4.31 -5.44
N LEU A 28 -0.27 3.52 -5.78
CA LEU A 28 -1.21 3.82 -6.87
C LEU A 28 -2.43 4.61 -6.39
N GLN A 29 -2.83 4.38 -5.15
CA GLN A 29 -3.93 5.08 -4.49
C GLN A 29 -3.65 5.20 -3.00
N PHE A 30 -4.03 6.31 -2.38
CA PHE A 30 -3.94 6.47 -0.94
C PHE A 30 -4.98 7.45 -0.39
N ALA A 31 -5.29 7.26 0.90
CA ALA A 31 -5.91 8.29 1.72
C ALA A 31 -5.15 8.38 3.05
N LYS A 32 -4.54 9.54 3.31
CA LYS A 32 -3.83 9.86 4.53
C LYS A 32 -4.69 10.77 5.38
N ARG A 33 -5.11 10.26 6.53
CA ARG A 33 -6.06 10.92 7.43
C ARG A 33 -5.39 11.14 8.78
N LEU A 34 -5.30 12.41 9.18
CA LEU A 34 -4.59 12.83 10.38
C LEU A 34 -5.46 13.75 11.23
N GLN A 35 -5.37 13.62 12.56
CA GLN A 35 -6.02 14.52 13.50
C GLN A 35 -4.98 15.29 14.31
N VAL A 36 -5.08 16.62 14.29
CA VAL A 36 -4.24 17.50 15.10
C VAL A 36 -4.92 17.75 16.43
N ASN A 37 -4.22 17.42 17.51
CA ASN A 37 -4.69 17.57 18.87
C ASN A 37 -3.74 18.45 19.69
N ILE A 38 -4.28 19.21 20.64
CA ILE A 38 -3.49 19.98 21.61
C ILE A 38 -3.69 19.38 23.00
N LEU A 39 -2.59 19.18 23.72
CA LEU A 39 -2.63 18.81 25.14
C LEU A 39 -2.73 20.06 26.00
N VAL A 40 -3.87 20.24 26.66
CA VAL A 40 -4.11 21.34 27.60
C VAL A 40 -3.98 20.81 29.03
N LYS A 41 -3.17 21.48 29.87
CA LYS A 41 -2.93 21.10 31.27
C LYS A 41 -3.47 22.17 32.23
N PRO A 42 -3.88 21.80 33.45
CA PRO A 42 -4.22 22.77 34.48
C PRO A 42 -3.04 23.70 34.79
N ALA A 43 -3.30 25.00 34.88
CA ALA A 43 -2.28 25.98 35.21
C ALA A 43 -2.84 27.04 36.17
N ARG A 44 -2.42 26.98 37.45
CA ARG A 44 -2.95 27.86 38.52
C ARG A 44 -2.74 29.36 38.26
N LYS A 45 -1.70 29.73 37.52
CA LYS A 45 -1.36 31.12 37.18
C LYS A 45 -2.09 31.65 35.94
N ILE A 46 -2.74 30.80 35.16
CA ILE A 46 -3.44 31.19 33.92
C ILE A 46 -4.94 31.06 34.19
N GLU A 47 -5.65 32.18 34.21
CA GLU A 47 -7.06 32.22 34.60
C GLU A 47 -7.95 31.26 33.81
N ALA A 48 -7.75 31.16 32.49
CA ALA A 48 -8.49 30.25 31.62
C ALA A 48 -8.25 28.76 31.93
N LEU A 49 -7.12 28.41 32.55
CA LEU A 49 -6.70 27.02 32.78
C LEU A 49 -6.72 26.62 34.26
N LYS A 50 -6.97 27.57 35.18
CA LYS A 50 -6.88 27.34 36.64
C LYS A 50 -7.92 26.35 37.17
N ASN A 51 -9.08 26.27 36.51
CA ASN A 51 -10.22 25.43 36.91
C ASN A 51 -10.23 24.06 36.23
N LEU A 52 -9.27 23.76 35.34
CA LEU A 52 -9.18 22.43 34.75
C LEU A 52 -8.81 21.41 35.82
N LYS A 53 -9.62 20.34 35.94
CA LYS A 53 -9.40 19.29 36.96
C LYS A 53 -8.29 18.32 36.59
N ARG A 54 -7.99 18.19 35.29
CA ARG A 54 -7.03 17.26 34.73
C ARG A 54 -6.54 17.74 33.35
N PRO A 55 -5.50 17.12 32.78
CA PRO A 55 -5.12 17.35 31.40
C PRO A 55 -6.19 16.86 30.41
N TYR A 56 -6.34 17.56 29.28
CA TYR A 56 -7.26 17.20 28.19
C TYR A 56 -6.52 17.19 26.86
N ILE A 57 -6.84 16.22 26.01
CA ILE A 57 -6.45 16.22 24.59
C ILE A 57 -7.62 16.85 23.84
N VAL A 58 -7.40 18.05 23.29
CA VAL A 58 -8.43 18.81 22.59
C VAL A 58 -8.23 18.64 21.10
N PRO A 59 -9.19 18.03 20.38
CA PRO A 59 -9.14 17.94 18.92
C PRO A 59 -9.35 19.32 18.32
N ILE A 60 -8.45 19.73 17.42
CA ILE A 60 -8.52 21.05 16.77
C ILE A 60 -9.07 20.91 15.35
N LEU A 61 -8.48 20.00 14.58
CA LEU A 61 -8.87 19.73 13.21
C LEU A 61 -8.42 18.33 12.80
N TRP A 62 -8.99 17.85 11.70
CA TRP A 62 -8.49 16.67 10.99
C TRP A 62 -8.36 17.00 9.51
N LEU A 63 -7.50 16.25 8.83
CA LEU A 63 -7.10 16.47 7.44
C LEU A 63 -7.22 15.17 6.68
N ASN A 64 -7.67 15.26 5.43
CA ASN A 64 -7.71 14.15 4.48
C ASN A 64 -6.90 14.53 3.23
N GLU A 65 -5.76 13.89 3.07
CA GLU A 65 -4.91 14.00 1.88
C GLU A 65 -5.08 12.73 1.06
N THR A 66 -5.63 12.83 -0.15
CA THR A 66 -5.88 11.69 -1.04
C THR A 66 -5.15 11.85 -2.35
N GLY A 67 -4.74 10.74 -2.95
CA GLY A 67 -4.21 10.72 -4.30
C GLY A 67 -4.49 9.40 -4.98
N THR A 68 -4.81 9.45 -6.28
CA THR A 68 -5.05 8.29 -7.13
C THR A 68 -4.32 8.52 -8.44
N ILE A 69 -3.66 7.46 -8.96
CA ILE A 69 -3.04 7.49 -10.28
C ILE A 69 -4.08 7.79 -11.36
N GLY A 70 -3.77 8.73 -12.25
CA GLY A 70 -4.64 9.05 -13.38
C GLY A 70 -4.58 7.97 -14.48
N ASP A 71 -5.65 7.85 -15.25
CA ASP A 71 -5.84 6.77 -16.23
C ASP A 71 -4.68 6.64 -17.23
N GLU A 72 -4.20 7.75 -17.79
CA GLU A 72 -3.06 7.75 -18.73
C GLU A 72 -1.79 7.16 -18.09
N LYS A 73 -1.50 7.54 -16.83
CA LYS A 73 -0.34 7.03 -16.10
C LYS A 73 -0.54 5.59 -15.67
N ALA A 74 -1.78 5.19 -15.35
CA ALA A 74 -2.12 3.81 -15.03
C ALA A 74 -1.94 2.89 -16.24
N GLU A 75 -2.36 3.32 -17.43
CA GLU A 75 -2.15 2.59 -18.68
C GLU A 75 -0.65 2.48 -19.00
N MET A 76 0.08 3.60 -18.92
CA MET A 76 1.52 3.60 -19.12
C MET A 76 2.22 2.64 -18.15
N PHE A 77 1.85 2.66 -16.87
CA PHE A 77 2.40 1.76 -15.85
C PHE A 77 2.11 0.29 -16.18
N ARG A 78 0.87 -0.05 -16.53
CA ARG A 78 0.46 -1.41 -16.92
C ARG A 78 1.26 -1.92 -18.11
N ASN A 79 1.46 -1.08 -19.13
CA ASN A 79 2.19 -1.46 -20.34
C ASN A 79 3.69 -1.63 -20.07
N GLN A 80 4.29 -0.74 -19.27
CA GLN A 80 5.73 -0.75 -19.04
C GLN A 80 6.18 -1.73 -17.95
N VAL A 81 5.35 -2.01 -16.96
CA VAL A 81 5.70 -2.87 -15.82
C VAL A 81 5.00 -4.22 -15.95
N THR A 82 3.69 -4.25 -15.75
CA THR A 82 2.92 -5.51 -15.70
C THR A 82 3.01 -6.28 -17.02
N GLY A 83 2.95 -5.58 -18.16
CA GLY A 83 3.04 -6.16 -19.50
C GLY A 83 4.40 -6.81 -19.74
N LYS A 84 5.49 -6.12 -19.41
CA LYS A 84 6.86 -6.65 -19.60
C LYS A 84 7.14 -7.85 -18.71
N ILE A 85 6.70 -7.82 -17.45
CA ILE A 85 6.89 -8.96 -16.53
C ILE A 85 6.14 -10.19 -17.02
N LYS A 86 4.89 -10.03 -17.47
CA LYS A 86 4.12 -11.13 -18.07
C LYS A 86 4.77 -11.69 -19.33
N LEU A 87 5.28 -10.80 -20.20
CA LEU A 87 5.98 -11.21 -21.42
C LEU A 87 7.24 -12.01 -21.09
N LEU A 88 8.05 -11.55 -20.13
CA LEU A 88 9.24 -12.26 -19.70
C LEU A 88 8.90 -13.64 -19.12
N GLY A 89 7.87 -13.73 -18.27
CA GLY A 89 7.41 -15.01 -17.75
C GLY A 89 6.92 -15.97 -18.84
N LEU A 90 6.25 -15.45 -19.88
CA LEU A 90 5.86 -16.26 -21.03
C LEU A 90 7.09 -16.79 -21.79
N VAL A 91 8.06 -15.92 -22.07
CA VAL A 91 9.31 -16.29 -22.76
C VAL A 91 10.08 -17.34 -21.96
N GLU A 92 10.20 -17.16 -20.64
CA GLU A 92 10.82 -18.12 -19.73
C GLU A 92 10.16 -19.50 -19.83
N MET A 93 8.83 -19.56 -19.74
CA MET A 93 8.08 -20.83 -19.82
C MET A 93 8.26 -21.52 -21.17
N VAL A 94 8.30 -20.76 -22.27
CA VAL A 94 8.54 -21.31 -23.61
C VAL A 94 9.96 -21.87 -23.72
N LEU A 95 10.97 -21.13 -23.26
CA LEU A 95 12.37 -21.58 -23.29
C LEU A 95 12.58 -22.84 -22.46
N LEU A 96 11.99 -22.91 -21.26
CA LEU A 96 12.00 -24.11 -20.43
C LEU A 96 11.34 -25.30 -21.14
N GLY A 97 10.18 -25.10 -21.76
CA GLY A 97 9.49 -26.13 -22.52
C GLY A 97 10.33 -26.69 -23.67
N VAL A 98 10.95 -25.81 -24.47
CA VAL A 98 11.85 -26.21 -25.55
C VAL A 98 13.08 -26.96 -25.01
N GLY A 99 13.66 -26.49 -23.92
CA GLY A 99 14.80 -27.13 -23.26
C GLY A 99 14.50 -28.57 -22.81
N VAL A 100 13.33 -28.79 -22.20
CA VAL A 100 12.88 -30.11 -21.76
C VAL A 100 12.68 -31.05 -22.95
N VAL A 101 12.03 -30.58 -24.03
CA VAL A 101 11.79 -31.40 -25.23
C VAL A 101 13.12 -31.83 -25.87
N MET A 102 14.06 -30.89 -26.03
CA MET A 102 15.38 -31.22 -26.58
C MET A 102 16.13 -32.23 -25.70
N PHE A 103 16.12 -32.04 -24.37
CA PHE A 103 16.77 -32.95 -23.43
C PHE A 103 16.22 -34.38 -23.54
N VAL A 104 14.90 -34.53 -23.58
CA VAL A 104 14.24 -35.84 -23.74
C VAL A 104 14.61 -36.48 -25.08
N ALA A 105 14.61 -35.72 -26.18
CA ALA A 105 14.99 -36.21 -27.49
C ALA A 105 16.45 -36.72 -27.53
N PHE A 106 17.39 -35.99 -26.93
CA PHE A 106 18.79 -36.42 -26.82
C PHE A 106 18.94 -37.67 -25.94
N MET A 107 18.22 -37.77 -24.82
CA MET A 107 18.25 -38.95 -23.97
C MET A 107 17.72 -40.20 -24.68
N ILE A 108 16.61 -40.08 -25.43
CA ILE A 108 16.07 -41.18 -26.24
C ILE A 108 17.10 -41.61 -27.29
N SER A 109 17.70 -40.66 -27.98
CA SER A 109 18.71 -40.93 -29.02
C SER A 109 19.95 -41.62 -28.44
N TYR A 110 20.42 -41.16 -27.28
CA TYR A 110 21.55 -41.78 -26.57
C TYR A 110 21.25 -43.22 -26.16
N CYS A 111 20.07 -43.48 -25.58
CA CYS A 111 19.65 -44.84 -25.20
C CYS A 111 19.50 -45.75 -26.42
N ALA A 112 18.96 -45.24 -27.53
CA ALA A 112 18.80 -45.98 -28.78
C ALA A 112 20.14 -46.30 -29.46
N CYS A 113 21.13 -45.39 -29.43
CA CYS A 113 22.46 -45.63 -30.00
C CYS A 113 23.36 -46.50 -29.10
N ARG A 114 23.03 -46.68 -27.83
CA ARG A 114 23.80 -47.51 -26.87
C ARG A 114 23.33 -48.97 -26.83
N SER A 115 22.08 -49.27 -27.24
CA SER A 115 21.63 -50.65 -27.48
C SER A 115 22.19 -51.18 -28.79
#